data_AF-A0A7K0ZKC2-F1
#
_entry.id   AF-A0A7K0ZKC2-F1
#
_cell.length_a   1.000
_cell.length_b   1.000
_cell.length_c   1.000
_cell.angle_alpha   90.00
_cell.angle_beta   90.00
_cell.angle_gamma   90.00
#
_symmetry.space_group_name_H-M   'P 1'
#
loop_
_entity.id
_entity.type
_entity.pdbx_description
1 polymer ?
#
loop_
_entity_poly.entity_id
_entity_poly.type
_entity_poly.pdbx_seq_one_letter_code
_entity_poly.pdbx_strand_id
1 'polypeptide(L)' 'MYEAMVTGPQSMPVFADSTLPVEDKQAIIAYVSELQVAPNPGGLSLGRLGPVTEGLFLWTAVFAALIGAAVWIGIKAR' A
#
# COMPACT_ATOMS: atom_id res chain seq x y z
N MET A 1 16.12 11.02 1.41
CA MET A 1 15.49 10.95 0.07
C MET A 1 16.24 11.76 -0.97
N TYR A 2 16.69 12.99 -0.67
CA TYR A 2 17.41 13.83 -1.65
C TYR A 2 18.65 13.16 -2.27
N GLU A 3 19.55 12.61 -1.44
CA GLU A 3 20.75 11.91 -1.95
C GLU A 3 20.41 10.70 -2.83
N ALA A 4 19.32 9.99 -2.53
CA ALA A 4 18.87 8.87 -3.36
C ALA A 4 18.42 9.35 -4.75
N MET A 5 17.85 10.55 -4.86
CA MET A 5 17.50 11.14 -6.16
C MET A 5 18.73 11.57 -6.96
N VAL A 6 19.77 12.08 -6.27
CA VAL A 6 21.01 12.54 -6.92
C VAL A 6 21.91 11.38 -7.33
N THR A 7 22.01 10.33 -6.51
CA THR A 7 22.93 9.21 -6.75
C THR A 7 22.28 8.06 -7.52
N GLY A 8 20.95 7.92 -7.48
CA GLY A 8 20.22 6.84 -8.18
C GLY A 8 20.68 5.44 -7.76
N PRO A 9 20.52 5.04 -6.50
CA PRO A 9 21.01 3.74 -6.02
C PRO A 9 20.26 2.57 -6.67
N GLN A 10 20.96 1.45 -6.89
CA GLN A 10 20.42 0.22 -7.50
C GLN A 10 19.81 0.46 -8.89
N SER A 11 18.53 0.15 -9.07
CA SER A 11 17.79 0.32 -10.33
C SER A 11 17.06 1.67 -10.41
N MET A 12 17.27 2.56 -9.43
CA MET A 12 16.69 3.91 -9.44
C MET A 12 17.45 4.80 -10.43
N PRO A 13 16.76 5.49 -11.37
CA PRO A 13 17.42 6.42 -12.27
C PRO A 13 17.96 7.64 -11.51
N VAL A 14 19.03 8.23 -12.05
CA VAL A 14 19.63 9.45 -11.53
C VAL A 14 18.79 10.66 -11.97
N PHE A 15 18.38 11.49 -11.01
CA PHE A 15 17.69 12.76 -11.25
C PHE A 15 18.70 13.90 -11.07
N ALA A 16 19.39 14.29 -12.14
CA ALA A 16 20.35 15.39 -12.11
C ALA A 16 19.66 16.76 -11.95
N ASP A 17 20.36 17.75 -11.39
CA ASP A 17 19.81 19.12 -11.22
C ASP A 17 19.50 19.81 -12.56
N SER A 18 20.06 19.33 -13.67
CA SER A 18 19.77 19.82 -15.02
C SER A 18 18.42 19.33 -15.57
N THR A 19 17.90 18.20 -15.07
CA THR A 19 16.61 17.63 -15.50
C THR A 19 15.52 17.85 -14.47
N LEU A 20 15.87 17.87 -13.19
CA LEU A 20 14.96 18.15 -12.09
C LEU A 20 15.59 19.19 -11.15
N PRO A 21 15.11 20.45 -11.16
CA PRO A 21 15.57 21.49 -10.26
C PRO A 21 15.47 21.09 -8.78
N VAL A 22 16.31 21.71 -7.94
CA VAL A 22 16.37 21.41 -6.50
C VAL A 22 15.03 21.66 -5.79
N GLU A 23 14.33 22.73 -6.18
CA GLU A 23 13.00 23.07 -5.66
C GLU A 23 11.96 21.97 -5.94
N ASP A 24 11.95 21.42 -7.15
CA ASP A 24 11.06 20.32 -7.52
C ASP A 24 11.39 19.04 -6.77
N LYS A 25 12.69 18.75 -6.56
CA LYS A 25 13.11 17.61 -5.72
C LYS A 25 12.57 17.75 -4.30
N GLN A 26 12.67 18.94 -3.71
CA GLN A 26 12.16 19.19 -2.36
C GLN A 26 10.63 19.06 -2.30
N ALA A 27 9.92 19.56 -3.32
CA ALA A 27 8.46 19.41 -3.41
C ALA A 27 8.04 17.94 -3.51
N ILE A 28 8.72 17.13 -4.33
CA ILE A 28 8.45 15.69 -4.43
C ILE A 28 8.73 14.98 -3.10
N ILE A 29 9.84 15.29 -2.44
CA ILE A 29 10.17 14.71 -1.14
C ILE A 29 9.07 15.04 -0.12
N ALA A 30 8.65 16.30 -0.05
CA ALA A 30 7.57 16.73 0.85
C ALA A 30 6.27 15.97 0.57
N TYR A 31 5.90 15.82 -0.71
CA TYR A 31 4.72 15.06 -1.11
C TYR A 31 4.81 13.58 -0.71
N VAL A 32 5.94 12.92 -0.96
CA VAL A 32 6.12 11.50 -0.60
C VAL A 32 6.13 11.33 0.92
N SER A 33 6.75 12.25 1.67
CA SER A 33 6.74 12.22 3.14
C SER A 33 5.32 12.38 3.69
N GLU A 34 4.53 13.30 3.15
CA GLU A 34 3.14 13.47 3.56
C GLU A 34 2.31 12.22 3.25
N LEU A 35 2.49 11.62 2.06
CA LEU A 35 1.80 10.40 1.71
C LEU A 35 2.05 9.26 2.69
N GLN A 36 3.23 9.16 3.31
CA GLN A 36 3.54 8.08 4.24
C GLN A 36 2.74 8.17 5.56
N VAL A 37 2.37 9.39 5.97
CA VAL A 37 1.63 9.64 7.23
C VAL A 37 0.15 9.93 7.02
N ALA A 38 -0.23 10.28 5.79
CA ALA A 38 -1.61 10.61 5.45
C ALA A 38 -2.58 9.46 5.78
N PRO A 39 -3.73 9.75 6.42
CA PRO A 39 -4.71 8.74 6.76
C PRO A 39 -5.36 8.14 5.51
N ASN A 40 -5.76 6.87 5.60
CA ASN A 40 -6.40 6.17 4.50
C ASN A 40 -7.93 6.40 4.53
N PRO A 41 -8.51 7.07 3.54
CA PRO A 41 -9.95 7.39 3.55
C PRO A 41 -10.85 6.16 3.39
N GLY A 42 -10.32 5.05 2.85
CA GLY A 42 -11.04 3.79 2.63
C GLY A 42 -11.08 2.84 3.84
N GLY A 43 -10.63 3.26 5.01
CA GLY A 43 -10.57 2.41 6.20
C GLY A 43 -9.28 1.59 6.29
N LEU A 44 -9.40 0.28 6.51
CA LEU A 44 -8.25 -0.62 6.66
C LEU A 44 -7.49 -0.72 5.33
N SER A 45 -6.31 -0.10 5.25
CA SER A 45 -5.56 0.01 4.00
C SER A 45 -4.71 -1.20 3.65
N LEU A 46 -4.60 -2.20 4.55
CA LEU A 46 -3.80 -3.42 4.36
C LEU A 46 -2.39 -3.15 3.80
N GLY A 47 -1.77 -2.05 4.24
CA GLY A 47 -0.43 -1.64 3.80
C GLY A 47 -0.37 -0.90 2.46
N ARG A 48 -1.51 -0.45 1.91
CA ARG A 48 -1.64 0.27 0.63
C ARG A 48 -1.07 -0.51 -0.56
N LEU A 49 -1.08 -1.84 -0.45
CA LEU A 49 -0.60 -2.77 -1.48
C LEU A 49 -1.56 -2.85 -2.69
N GLY A 50 -2.76 -2.29 -2.55
CA GLY A 50 -3.72 -2.11 -3.63
C GLY A 50 -4.77 -3.23 -3.72
N PRO A 51 -5.62 -3.18 -4.76
CA PRO A 51 -6.90 -3.89 -4.79
C PRO A 51 -6.77 -5.41 -4.82
N VAL A 52 -5.64 -5.94 -5.31
CA VAL A 52 -5.40 -7.39 -5.36
C VAL A 52 -5.28 -7.97 -3.96
N THR A 53 -4.50 -7.32 -3.09
CA THR A 53 -4.32 -7.79 -1.70
C THR A 53 -5.59 -7.62 -0.88
N GLU A 54 -6.31 -6.51 -1.06
CA GLU A 54 -7.62 -6.28 -0.46
C GLU A 54 -8.64 -7.33 -0.91
N GLY A 55 -8.67 -7.63 -2.21
CA GLY A 55 -9.52 -8.67 -2.78
C GLY A 55 -9.22 -10.06 -2.21
N LEU A 56 -7.95 -10.43 -2.10
CA LEU A 56 -7.55 -11.71 -1.51
C LEU A 56 -7.94 -11.80 -0.03
N PHE A 57 -7.70 -10.74 0.74
CA PHE A 57 -8.10 -10.68 2.15
C PHE A 57 -9.62 -10.82 2.32
N LEU A 58 -10.40 -10.06 1.54
CA LEU A 58 -11.85 -10.12 1.59
C LEU A 58 -12.37 -11.51 1.18
N TRP A 59 -11.84 -12.05 0.09
CA TRP A 59 -12.21 -13.38 -0.41
C TRP A 59 -11.95 -14.45 0.65
N THR A 60 -10.74 -14.51 1.20
CA THR A 60 -10.39 -15.49 2.23
C THR A 60 -11.25 -15.33 3.50
N ALA A 61 -11.46 -14.11 3.98
CA ALA A 61 -12.31 -13.85 5.13
C ALA A 61 -13.76 -14.27 4.91
N VAL A 62 -14.34 -13.95 3.75
CA VAL A 62 -15.72 -14.31 3.40
C VAL A 62 -15.87 -15.83 3.30
N PHE A 63 -14.98 -16.52 2.60
CA PHE A 63 -15.05 -17.98 2.49
C PHE A 63 -14.83 -18.67 3.84
N ALA A 64 -13.89 -18.20 4.65
CA ALA A 64 -13.68 -18.72 6.00
C ALA A 64 -14.95 -18.56 6.87
N ALA A 65 -15.61 -17.40 6.79
CA ALA A 65 -16.86 -17.15 7.51
C ALA A 65 -18.01 -18.04 7.04
N LEU A 66 -18.19 -18.20 5.72
CA LEU A 66 -19.22 -19.07 5.14
C LEU A 66 -19.01 -20.54 5.53
N ILE A 67 -17.77 -21.03 5.46
CA ILE A 67 -17.43 -22.39 5.89
C ILE A 67 -17.70 -22.57 7.38
N GLY A 68 -17.26 -21.62 8.21
CA GLY A 68 -17.52 -21.65 9.66
C GLY A 68 -19.01 -21.69 9.99
N ALA A 69 -19.83 -20.88 9.30
CA ALA A 69 -21.27 -20.90 9.44
C ALA A 69 -21.89 -22.25 9.04
N ALA A 70 -21.44 -22.83 7.92
CA ALA A 70 -21.92 -24.13 7.46
C ALA A 70 -21.59 -25.25 8.47
N VAL A 71 -20.37 -25.26 9.01
CA VAL A 71 -19.96 -26.23 10.05
C VAL A 71 -20.79 -26.06 11.31
N TRP A 72 -21.01 -24.82 11.78
CA TRP A 72 -21.82 -24.54 12.97
C TRP A 72 -23.26 -25.04 12.83
N ILE A 73 -23.89 -24.77 11.68
CA ILE A 73 -25.25 -25.24 11.38
C ILE A 73 -25.28 -26.77 11.34
N GLY A 74 -24.31 -27.40 10.67
CA GLY A 74 -24.21 -28.86 10.59
C GLY A 74 -24.06 -29.54 11.95
N ILE A 75 -23.29 -28.96 12.86
CA ILE A 75 -23.15 -29.46 14.24
C ILE A 75 -24.47 -29.33 15.00
N LYS A 76 -25.17 -28.21 14.87
CA LYS A 76 -26.44 -27.96 15.59
C LYS A 76 -27.64 -28.74 15.03
N ALA A 77 -27.57 -29.18 13.77
CA ALA A 77 -28.61 -29.97 13.12
C ALA A 77 -28.58 -31.46 13.49
N ARG A 78 -27.51 -31.92 14.15
CA ARG A 78 -27.38 -33.26 14.72
C ARG A 78 -27.82 -33.26 16.18
#